data_AF-A0A497HZN9-F1
#
_entry.id   AF-A0A497HZN9-F1
#
_cell.length_a   1.000
_cell.length_b   1.000
_cell.length_c   1.000
_cell.angle_alpha   90.00
_cell.angle_beta   90.00
_cell.angle_gamma   90.00
#
_symmetry.space_group_name_H-M   'P 1'
#
loop_
_entity.id
_entity.type
_entity.pdbx_description
1 polymer ?
#
loop_
_entity_poly.entity_id
_entity_poly.type
_entity_poly.pdbx_seq_one_letter_code
_entity_poly.pdbx_strand_id
1 'polypeptide(L)'
;REGAFSIYKDKEVELVGYTTCGGCPGGNVEYCPEEMKKNGAEVIHLATGFVVGYPPCPYIDHFCDFIKEKYKMNVIIGTHPIPQKYYLTHKSLGTWESPEWKKRIELTLTDEETRLKYD
;
A
#
# COMPACT_ATOMS: atom_id res chain seq x y z
N ARG A 1 8.52 -9.42 -10.00
CA ARG A 1 8.00 -8.44 -9.02
C ARG A 1 7.03 -7.53 -9.75
N GLU A 2 5.81 -7.40 -9.28
CA GLU A 2 4.72 -6.66 -9.94
C GLU A 2 4.06 -5.71 -8.93
N GLY A 3 3.24 -4.78 -9.40
CA GLY A 3 2.63 -3.75 -8.55
C GLY A 3 3.69 -2.87 -7.88
N ALA A 4 3.47 -2.51 -6.62
CA ALA A 4 4.39 -1.63 -5.91
C ALA A 4 5.77 -2.24 -5.64
N PHE A 5 5.89 -3.57 -5.67
CA PHE A 5 7.19 -4.22 -5.59
C PHE A 5 8.03 -4.10 -6.88
N SER A 6 7.46 -3.60 -7.98
CA SER A 6 8.20 -3.36 -9.23
C SER A 6 9.36 -2.38 -9.06
N ILE A 7 9.27 -1.45 -8.09
CA ILE A 7 10.33 -0.47 -7.78
C ILE A 7 11.64 -1.12 -7.32
N TYR A 8 11.60 -2.40 -6.95
CA TYR A 8 12.75 -3.17 -6.51
C TYR A 8 13.31 -4.08 -7.59
N LYS A 9 12.85 -4.06 -8.86
CA LYS A 9 13.21 -5.05 -9.90
C LYS A 9 14.70 -5.47 -9.91
N ASP A 10 15.61 -4.50 -9.73
CA ASP A 10 17.06 -4.70 -9.79
C ASP A 10 17.74 -4.59 -8.41
N LYS A 11 17.01 -4.84 -7.32
CA LYS A 11 17.49 -4.74 -5.93
C LYS A 11 17.30 -6.07 -5.20
N GLU A 12 18.24 -6.45 -4.34
CA GLU A 12 17.99 -7.51 -3.37
C GLU A 12 17.17 -6.95 -2.22
N VAL A 13 15.99 -7.53 -1.98
CA VAL A 13 15.10 -7.17 -0.87
C VAL A 13 14.45 -8.42 -0.31
N GLU A 14 14.19 -8.42 0.98
CA GLU A 14 13.54 -9.49 1.72
C GLU A 14 12.27 -8.97 2.41
N LEU A 15 11.22 -9.79 2.41
CA LEU A 15 10.02 -9.52 3.21
C LEU A 15 10.27 -10.01 4.64
N VAL A 16 10.57 -9.09 5.55
CA VAL A 16 10.93 -9.43 6.94
C VAL A 16 9.73 -9.52 7.90
N GLY A 17 8.53 -9.15 7.45
CA GLY A 17 7.32 -9.26 8.26
C GLY A 17 6.08 -8.63 7.60
N TYR A 18 4.91 -8.98 8.13
CA TYR A 18 3.64 -8.35 7.78
C TYR A 18 2.71 -8.39 9.00
N THR A 19 1.80 -7.41 9.07
CA THR A 19 0.80 -7.32 10.12
C THR A 19 -0.39 -6.49 9.62
N THR A 20 -1.46 -6.44 10.41
CA THR A 20 -2.61 -5.58 10.12
C THR A 20 -2.41 -4.20 10.75
N CYS A 21 -3.06 -3.17 10.19
CA CYS A 21 -3.11 -1.85 10.81
C CYS A 21 -3.98 -1.78 12.08
N GLY A 22 -4.64 -2.87 12.46
CA GLY A 22 -5.56 -2.90 13.61
C GLY A 22 -6.96 -2.37 13.30
N GLY A 23 -7.33 -2.23 12.02
CA GLY A 23 -8.62 -1.66 11.61
C GLY A 23 -8.67 -0.15 11.86
N CYS A 24 -9.82 0.49 11.62
CA CYS A 24 -10.00 1.92 11.89
C CYS A 24 -10.04 2.15 13.42
N PRO A 25 -9.21 3.05 14.00
CA PRO A 25 -8.48 4.16 13.37
C PRO A 25 -6.99 3.92 13.04
N GLY A 26 -6.51 2.68 13.09
CA GLY A 26 -5.13 2.30 12.81
C GLY A 26 -4.36 1.93 14.09
N GLY A 27 -4.99 1.18 15.01
CA GLY A 27 -4.44 0.92 16.36
C GLY A 27 -3.03 0.31 16.38
N ASN A 28 -2.64 -0.39 15.32
CA ASN A 28 -1.31 -0.99 15.22
C ASN A 28 -0.29 -0.12 14.47
N VAL A 29 -0.70 0.99 13.85
CA VAL A 29 0.18 1.85 13.05
C VAL A 29 1.26 2.52 13.91
N GLU A 30 1.03 2.68 15.21
CA GLU A 30 2.05 3.14 16.15
C GLU A 30 3.07 2.04 16.46
N TYR A 31 2.65 0.97 17.11
CA TYR A 31 3.59 -0.04 17.62
C TYR A 31 4.26 -0.87 16.52
N CYS A 32 3.57 -1.22 15.43
CA CYS A 32 4.12 -2.15 14.45
C CYS A 32 5.33 -1.61 13.68
N PRO A 33 5.31 -0.38 13.12
CA PRO A 33 6.50 0.19 12.48
C PRO A 33 7.67 0.36 13.45
N GLU A 34 7.40 0.65 14.72
CA GLU A 34 8.44 0.73 15.76
C GLU A 34 9.15 -0.61 15.94
N GLU A 35 8.41 -1.69 16.12
CA GLU A 35 8.98 -3.03 16.28
C GLU A 35 9.65 -3.52 15.00
N MET A 36 9.04 -3.28 13.84
CA MET A 36 9.66 -3.61 12.54
C MET A 36 11.02 -2.92 12.39
N LYS A 37 11.11 -1.63 12.76
CA LYS A 37 12.38 -0.89 12.74
C LYS A 37 13.40 -1.45 13.72
N LYS A 38 13.00 -1.80 14.95
CA LYS A 38 13.89 -2.44 15.94
C LYS A 38 14.49 -3.75 15.42
N ASN A 39 13.76 -4.45 14.54
CA ASN A 39 14.18 -5.70 13.91
C ASN A 39 14.84 -5.50 12.52
N GLY A 40 15.20 -4.26 12.16
CA GLY A 40 15.99 -3.98 10.96
C GLY A 40 15.19 -3.74 9.68
N ALA A 41 13.87 -3.60 9.74
CA ALA A 41 13.09 -3.18 8.57
C ALA A 41 13.46 -1.75 8.14
N GLU A 42 13.59 -1.52 6.85
CA GLU A 42 13.99 -0.22 6.27
C GLU A 42 12.82 0.53 5.60
N VAL A 43 11.85 -0.22 5.08
CA VAL A 43 10.72 0.30 4.30
C VAL A 43 9.42 -0.36 4.76
N ILE A 44 8.38 0.45 4.95
CA ILE A 44 7.02 -0.02 5.20
C ILE A 44 6.20 0.07 3.91
N HIS A 45 5.52 -1.01 3.57
CA HIS A 45 4.47 -0.98 2.55
C HIS A 45 3.09 -0.95 3.22
N LEU A 46 2.25 0.03 2.86
CA LEU A 46 0.82 -0.03 3.18
C LEU A 46 0.15 -0.90 2.12
N ALA A 47 -0.39 -2.06 2.51
CA ALA A 47 -0.89 -3.07 1.57
C ALA A 47 -1.90 -2.52 0.54
N THR A 48 -1.99 -3.15 -0.64
CA THR A 48 -2.96 -2.79 -1.69
C THR A 48 -4.40 -2.71 -1.18
N GLY A 49 -4.75 -3.47 -0.13
CA GLY A 49 -6.02 -3.36 0.60
C GLY A 49 -6.38 -1.95 1.09
N PHE A 50 -5.40 -1.07 1.35
CA PHE A 50 -5.64 0.32 1.72
C PHE A 50 -6.31 1.11 0.59
N VAL A 51 -6.01 0.82 -0.67
CA VAL A 51 -6.52 1.57 -1.82
C VAL A 51 -7.75 0.93 -2.48
N VAL A 52 -8.06 -0.33 -2.16
CA VAL A 52 -9.19 -1.11 -2.73
C VAL A 52 -10.29 -1.49 -1.72
N GLY A 53 -10.24 -0.94 -0.50
CA GLY A 53 -11.31 -1.10 0.48
C GLY A 53 -12.61 -0.40 0.05
N TYR A 54 -13.73 -0.69 0.72
CA TYR A 54 -15.03 -0.06 0.45
C TYR A 54 -15.59 0.64 1.71
N PRO A 55 -15.21 1.90 1.99
CA PRO A 55 -14.35 2.77 1.18
C PRO A 55 -12.85 2.47 1.36
N PRO A 56 -11.98 2.97 0.45
CA PRO A 56 -10.55 2.93 0.68
C PRO A 56 -10.19 3.65 1.98
N CYS A 57 -9.04 3.31 2.56
CA CYS A 57 -8.62 3.88 3.83
C CYS A 57 -8.50 5.42 3.71
N PRO A 58 -9.23 6.20 4.53
CA PRO A 58 -9.18 7.66 4.46
C PRO A 58 -7.91 8.24 5.10
N TYR A 59 -7.15 7.43 5.86
CA TYR A 59 -6.00 7.85 6.67
C TYR A 59 -4.65 7.51 6.03
N ILE A 60 -4.60 7.09 4.77
CA ILE A 60 -3.37 6.67 4.08
C ILE A 60 -2.25 7.72 4.24
N ASP A 61 -2.54 8.98 3.87
CA ASP A 61 -1.55 10.05 3.91
C ASP A 61 -1.09 10.31 5.35
N HIS A 62 -2.03 10.31 6.30
CA HIS A 62 -1.71 10.49 7.71
C HIS A 62 -0.79 9.37 8.24
N PHE A 63 -1.05 8.11 7.88
CA PHE A 63 -0.17 7.00 8.25
C PHE A 63 1.20 7.11 7.59
N CYS A 64 1.27 7.49 6.31
CA CYS A 64 2.53 7.73 5.63
C CYS A 64 3.35 8.82 6.36
N ASP A 65 2.73 9.95 6.68
CA ASP A 65 3.40 11.08 7.32
C ASP A 65 3.79 10.75 8.76
N PHE A 66 2.91 10.09 9.52
CA PHE A 66 3.19 9.66 10.89
C PHE A 66 4.38 8.69 10.96
N ILE A 67 4.41 7.66 10.11
CA ILE A 67 5.49 6.67 10.12
C ILE A 67 6.81 7.32 9.69
N LYS A 68 6.78 8.17 8.66
CA LYS A 68 7.95 8.94 8.23
C LYS A 68 8.44 9.87 9.33
N GLU A 69 7.55 10.58 10.01
CA GLU A 69 7.93 11.56 11.01
C GLU A 69 8.42 10.90 12.30
N LYS A 70 7.67 9.95 12.86
CA LYS A 70 7.99 9.33 14.14
C LYS A 70 9.12 8.31 14.02
N TYR A 71 9.11 7.48 12.97
CA TYR A 71 10.05 6.36 12.84
C TYR A 71 11.14 6.60 11.81
N LYS A 72 11.10 7.69 11.04
CA LYS A 72 12.10 8.00 9.99
C LYS A 72 12.28 6.85 8.99
N MET A 73 11.19 6.14 8.69
CA MET A 73 11.16 5.04 7.73
C MET A 73 10.51 5.50 6.42
N ASN A 74 10.95 4.91 5.30
CA ASN A 74 10.26 5.10 4.03
C ASN A 74 8.92 4.36 4.04
N VAL A 75 7.91 4.96 3.42
CA VAL A 75 6.57 4.36 3.29
C VAL A 75 6.14 4.37 1.84
N ILE A 76 5.77 3.20 1.32
CA ILE A 76 5.28 2.99 -0.03
C ILE A 76 3.82 2.54 0.05
N ILE A 77 2.97 3.09 -0.82
CA ILE A 77 1.56 2.68 -0.91
C ILE A 77 1.46 1.52 -1.92
N GLY A 78 0.80 0.45 -1.50
CA GLY A 78 0.57 -0.75 -2.29
C GLY A 78 1.57 -1.88 -2.04
N THR A 79 1.20 -3.08 -2.45
CA THR A 79 2.07 -4.26 -2.50
C THR A 79 1.99 -4.92 -3.87
N HIS A 80 0.96 -5.73 -4.10
CA HIS A 80 0.68 -6.38 -5.39
C HIS A 80 -0.20 -5.49 -6.29
N PRO A 81 -0.32 -5.80 -7.60
CA PRO A 81 -1.25 -5.12 -8.50
C PRO A 81 -2.70 -5.11 -7.99
N ILE A 82 -3.45 -4.06 -8.31
CA ILE A 82 -4.91 -4.01 -8.07
C ILE A 82 -5.56 -5.09 -8.94
N PRO A 83 -6.25 -6.10 -8.37
CA PRO A 83 -6.92 -7.10 -9.17
C PRO A 83 -8.04 -6.53 -10.04
N GLN A 84 -8.33 -7.17 -11.16
CA GLN A 84 -9.28 -6.65 -12.15
C GLN A 84 -10.69 -6.42 -11.55
N LYS A 85 -11.21 -7.30 -10.70
CA LYS A 85 -12.53 -7.14 -10.05
C LYS A 85 -12.63 -5.88 -9.19
N TYR A 86 -11.55 -5.54 -8.48
CA TYR A 86 -11.49 -4.31 -7.68
C TYR A 86 -11.39 -3.09 -8.58
N TYR A 87 -10.55 -3.15 -9.62
CA TYR A 87 -10.42 -2.07 -10.60
C TYR A 87 -11.77 -1.70 -11.23
N LEU A 88 -12.52 -2.69 -11.72
CA LEU A 88 -13.82 -2.47 -12.36
C LEU A 88 -14.83 -1.82 -11.41
N THR A 89 -14.92 -2.32 -10.18
CA THR A 89 -15.84 -1.80 -9.17
C THR A 89 -15.50 -0.35 -8.80
N HIS A 90 -14.24 -0.08 -8.46
CA HIS A 90 -13.79 1.27 -8.08
C HIS A 90 -13.85 2.27 -9.23
N LYS A 91 -13.59 1.83 -10.47
CA LYS A 91 -13.78 2.65 -11.67
C LYS A 91 -15.24 3.04 -11.82
N SER A 92 -16.17 2.10 -11.67
CA SER A 92 -17.60 2.39 -11.73
C SER A 92 -18.07 3.34 -10.62
N LEU A 93 -17.44 3.26 -9.44
CA LEU A 93 -17.73 4.15 -8.30
C LEU A 93 -17.03 5.52 -8.39
N GLY A 94 -16.18 5.75 -9.40
CA GLY A 94 -15.37 6.97 -9.50
C GLY A 94 -14.40 7.16 -8.32
N THR A 95 -14.00 6.07 -7.66
CA THR A 95 -13.23 6.12 -6.40
C THR A 95 -11.89 6.83 -6.55
N TRP A 96 -11.23 6.69 -7.70
CA TRP A 96 -9.87 7.16 -7.92
C TRP A 96 -9.77 8.34 -8.91
N GLU A 97 -10.84 9.13 -9.08
CA GLU A 97 -10.85 10.19 -10.09
C GLU A 97 -9.95 11.39 -9.75
N SER A 98 -9.73 11.65 -8.46
CA SER A 98 -8.90 12.77 -8.03
C SER A 98 -7.41 12.55 -8.34
N PRO A 99 -6.64 13.62 -8.59
CA PRO A 99 -5.19 13.51 -8.83
C PRO A 99 -4.43 12.82 -7.69
N GLU A 100 -4.85 13.05 -6.45
CA GLU A 100 -4.25 12.44 -5.26
C GLU A 100 -4.44 10.92 -5.30
N TRP A 101 -5.64 10.45 -5.64
CA TRP A 101 -5.90 9.02 -5.76
C TRP A 101 -5.15 8.37 -6.92
N LYS A 102 -5.08 9.04 -8.08
CA LYS A 102 -4.28 8.57 -9.22
C LYS A 102 -2.82 8.35 -8.83
N LYS A 103 -2.26 9.27 -8.04
CA LYS A 103 -0.91 9.14 -7.47
C LYS A 103 -0.79 7.99 -6.47
N ARG A 104 -1.76 7.80 -5.57
CA ARG A 104 -1.74 6.72 -4.57
C ARG A 104 -1.74 5.33 -5.20
N ILE A 105 -2.44 5.16 -6.32
CA ILE A 105 -2.56 3.86 -6.99
C ILE A 105 -1.53 3.63 -8.10
N GLU A 106 -0.73 4.63 -8.46
CA GLU A 106 0.19 4.62 -9.62
C GLU A 106 1.06 3.35 -9.67
N LEU A 107 1.62 2.96 -8.52
CA LEU A 107 2.46 1.78 -8.42
C LEU A 107 1.70 0.45 -8.49
N THR A 108 0.41 0.45 -8.17
CA THR A 108 -0.43 -0.76 -8.11
C THR A 108 -1.36 -0.93 -9.30
N LEU A 109 -1.62 0.13 -10.06
CA LEU A 109 -2.45 0.09 -11.25
C LEU A 109 -1.60 -0.30 -12.46
N THR A 110 -1.48 -1.62 -12.69
CA THR A 110 -0.75 -2.19 -13.84
C THR A 110 -1.66 -2.38 -15.06
N ASP A 111 -1.15 -2.95 -16.15
CA ASP A 111 -1.94 -3.34 -17.32
C ASP A 111 -2.99 -4.42 -17.01
N GLU A 112 -3.98 -4.57 -17.89
CA GLU A 112 -5.10 -5.50 -17.69
C GLU A 112 -4.70 -6.97 -17.61
N GLU A 113 -3.73 -7.40 -18.43
CA GLU A 113 -3.25 -8.79 -18.42
C GLU A 113 -2.67 -9.14 -17.05
N THR A 114 -1.85 -8.24 -16.50
CA THR A 114 -1.31 -8.38 -15.14
C THR A 114 -2.42 -8.36 -14.10
N ARG A 115 -3.38 -7.41 -14.17
CA ARG A 115 -4.47 -7.32 -13.17
C ARG A 115 -5.35 -8.58 -13.15
N LEU A 116 -5.55 -9.24 -14.29
CA LEU A 116 -6.31 -10.50 -14.39
C LEU A 116 -5.60 -11.68 -13.72
N LYS A 117 -4.26 -11.68 -13.62
CA LYS A 117 -3.50 -12.74 -12.93
C LYS A 117 -3.66 -12.69 -11.40
N TYR A 118 -4.18 -11.58 -10.86
CA TYR A 118 -4.36 -11.36 -9.42
C TYR A 118 -5.83 -11.41 -8.96
N ASP A 119 -6.75 -11.77 -9.86
CA ASP A 119 -8.19 -11.76 -9.60
C ASP A 119 -8.69 -12.92 -8.73
#